data_AF-A0A7Y7BC90-F1
#
_entry.id   AF-A0A7Y7BC90-F1
#
_cell.length_a   1.000
_cell.length_b   1.000
_cell.length_c   1.000
_cell.angle_alpha   90.00
_cell.angle_beta   90.00
_cell.angle_gamma   90.00
#
_symmetry.space_group_name_H-M   'P 1'
#
loop_
_entity.id
_entity.type
_entity.pdbx_description
1 polymer ?
#
loop_
_entity_poly.entity_id
_entity_poly.type
_entity_poly.pdbx_seq_one_letter_code
_entity_poly.pdbx_strand_id
1 'polypeptide(L)'
;MKLCSAHFGVFTKIFSLLILFSSFQANAQLDRTEKKLSSWVDEHNDEALTLLKEIININSGSMNFPGVRQVADVLIPKFEALGMEASFLDGSSWNRAGHLVAKIEG
;
A
#
# COMPACT_ATOMS: atom_id res chain seq x y z
N MET A 1 -23.28 61.51 2.83
CA MET A 1 -23.67 60.12 2.46
C MET A 1 -22.93 59.55 1.24
N LYS A 2 -21.73 60.03 0.87
CA LYS A 2 -20.94 59.49 -0.27
C LYS A 2 -19.65 58.77 0.15
N LEU A 3 -19.12 59.04 1.34
CA LEU A 3 -17.89 58.42 1.87
C LEU A 3 -18.08 56.95 2.29
N CYS A 4 -19.30 56.55 2.69
CA CYS A 4 -19.57 55.18 3.16
C CYS A 4 -19.61 54.13 2.03
N SER A 5 -20.02 54.53 0.83
CA SER A 5 -20.19 53.61 -0.32
C SER A 5 -18.86 53.18 -0.96
N ALA A 6 -17.85 54.05 -0.92
CA ALA A 6 -16.51 53.75 -1.45
C ALA A 6 -15.78 52.67 -0.63
N HIS A 7 -15.91 52.69 0.69
CA HIS A 7 -15.35 51.67 1.58
C HIS A 7 -16.00 50.30 1.37
N PHE A 8 -17.32 50.27 1.12
CA PHE A 8 -18.05 49.04 0.85
C PHE A 8 -17.58 48.38 -0.45
N GLY A 9 -17.43 49.13 -1.54
CA GLY A 9 -16.96 48.61 -2.82
C GLY A 9 -15.50 48.14 -2.82
N VAL A 10 -14.62 48.77 -2.03
CA VAL A 10 -13.23 48.33 -1.83
C VAL A 10 -13.20 47.03 -1.03
N PHE A 11 -14.02 46.91 0.03
CA PHE A 11 -14.16 45.68 0.80
C PHE A 11 -14.69 44.51 -0.05
N THR A 12 -15.71 44.74 -0.89
CA THR A 12 -16.23 43.71 -1.79
C THR A 12 -15.18 43.24 -2.81
N LYS A 13 -14.34 44.14 -3.32
CA LYS A 13 -13.24 43.79 -4.23
C LYS A 13 -12.12 43.02 -3.53
N ILE A 14 -11.74 43.42 -2.32
CA ILE A 14 -10.74 42.70 -1.50
C ILE A 14 -11.25 41.31 -1.13
N PHE A 15 -12.53 41.19 -0.75
CA PHE A 15 -13.17 39.91 -0.43
C PHE A 15 -13.24 38.99 -1.66
N SER A 16 -13.58 39.54 -2.84
CA SER A 16 -13.58 38.78 -4.09
C SER A 16 -12.17 38.32 -4.50
N LEU A 17 -11.15 39.13 -4.23
CA LEU A 17 -9.75 38.78 -4.48
C LEU A 17 -9.27 37.66 -3.51
N LEU A 18 -9.67 37.71 -2.24
CA LEU A 18 -9.36 36.68 -1.25
C LEU A 18 -9.99 35.31 -1.59
N ILE A 19 -11.20 35.28 -2.15
CA ILE A 19 -11.84 34.04 -2.61
C ILE A 19 -11.12 33.41 -3.80
N LEU A 20 -10.53 34.22 -4.70
CA LEU A 20 -9.72 33.70 -5.80
C LEU A 20 -8.42 33.04 -5.29
N PHE A 21 -7.83 33.58 -4.22
CA PHE A 21 -6.61 33.03 -3.59
C PHE A 21 -6.84 31.74 -2.79
N SER A 22 -8.06 31.45 -2.32
CA SER A 22 -8.38 30.17 -1.65
C SER A 22 -8.41 28.95 -2.59
N SER A 23 -8.15 29.15 -3.88
CA SER A 23 -8.06 28.08 -4.89
C SER A 23 -6.73 27.33 -4.91
N PHE A 24 -5.80 27.62 -3.98
CA PHE A 24 -4.67 26.74 -3.69
C PHE A 24 -5.19 25.45 -3.03
N GLN A 25 -5.80 24.61 -3.86
CA GLN A 25 -6.15 23.24 -3.52
C GLN A 25 -4.86 22.53 -3.09
N ALA A 26 -4.84 22.00 -1.88
CA ALA A 26 -3.91 20.95 -1.52
C ALA A 26 -4.14 19.81 -2.52
N ASN A 27 -3.21 19.59 -3.44
CA ASN A 27 -3.33 18.53 -4.43
C ASN A 27 -3.15 17.18 -3.73
N ALA A 28 -4.25 16.55 -3.34
CA ALA A 28 -4.31 15.12 -2.97
C ALA A 28 -4.19 14.20 -4.21
N GLN A 29 -3.60 14.70 -5.29
CA GLN A 29 -3.44 13.95 -6.54
C GLN A 29 -2.18 13.12 -6.46
N LEU A 30 -2.27 11.88 -6.97
CA LEU A 30 -1.10 11.02 -7.06
C LEU A 30 -0.01 11.67 -7.92
N ASP A 31 1.21 11.64 -7.42
CA ASP A 31 2.39 12.03 -8.16
C ASP A 31 2.70 11.02 -9.29
N ARG A 32 3.74 11.29 -10.07
CA ARG A 32 4.10 10.43 -11.20
C ARG A 32 4.51 9.03 -10.77
N THR A 33 5.20 8.90 -9.65
CA THR A 33 5.66 7.62 -9.11
C THR A 33 4.47 6.82 -8.59
N GLU A 34 3.59 7.45 -7.84
CA GLU A 34 2.38 6.83 -7.29
C GLU A 34 1.43 6.35 -8.40
N LYS A 35 1.23 7.14 -9.47
CA LYS A 35 0.43 6.72 -10.63
C LYS A 35 1.01 5.50 -11.33
N LYS A 36 2.35 5.42 -11.45
CA LYS A 36 3.02 4.26 -12.02
C LYS A 36 2.83 3.02 -11.14
N LEU A 37 2.97 3.16 -9.83
CA LEU A 37 2.75 2.07 -8.88
C LEU A 37 1.30 1.56 -8.95
N SER A 38 0.32 2.47 -8.93
CA SER A 38 -1.09 2.11 -9.06
C SER A 38 -1.38 1.37 -10.36
N SER A 39 -0.90 1.88 -11.50
CA SER A 39 -1.12 1.24 -12.80
C SER A 39 -0.47 -0.14 -12.87
N TRP A 40 0.75 -0.29 -12.32
CA TRP A 40 1.42 -1.57 -12.24
C TRP A 40 0.64 -2.57 -11.38
N VAL A 41 0.11 -2.15 -10.23
CA VAL A 41 -0.74 -3.01 -9.38
C VAL A 41 -2.00 -3.47 -10.13
N ASP A 42 -2.68 -2.55 -10.83
CA ASP A 42 -3.87 -2.87 -11.61
C ASP A 42 -3.56 -3.88 -12.73
N GLU A 43 -2.43 -3.69 -13.43
CA GLU A 43 -1.97 -4.58 -14.51
C GLU A 43 -1.61 -6.00 -14.03
N HIS A 44 -1.19 -6.18 -12.77
CA HIS A 44 -0.73 -7.48 -12.23
C HIS A 44 -1.74 -8.10 -11.24
N ASN A 45 -2.94 -7.56 -11.12
CA ASN A 45 -3.94 -8.00 -10.16
C ASN A 45 -4.36 -9.48 -10.36
N ASP A 46 -4.43 -9.95 -11.61
CA ASP A 46 -4.78 -11.35 -11.91
C ASP A 46 -3.72 -12.35 -11.40
N GLU A 47 -2.44 -11.97 -11.45
CA GLU A 47 -1.35 -12.77 -10.90
C GLU A 47 -1.43 -12.81 -9.37
N ALA A 48 -1.68 -11.66 -8.73
CA ALA A 48 -1.87 -11.56 -7.29
C ALA A 48 -3.09 -12.38 -6.82
N LEU A 49 -4.20 -12.35 -7.56
CA LEU A 49 -5.39 -13.14 -7.27
C LEU A 49 -5.13 -14.64 -7.43
N THR A 50 -4.34 -15.03 -8.43
CA THR A 50 -3.94 -16.44 -8.63
C THR A 50 -3.09 -16.94 -7.47
N LEU A 51 -2.11 -16.15 -7.04
CA LEU A 51 -1.31 -16.45 -5.85
C LEU A 51 -2.18 -16.54 -4.59
N LEU A 52 -3.10 -15.60 -4.40
CA LEU A 52 -4.00 -15.62 -3.26
C LEU A 52 -4.84 -16.91 -3.25
N LYS A 53 -5.42 -17.29 -4.40
CA LYS A 53 -6.17 -18.54 -4.54
C LYS A 53 -5.33 -19.76 -4.21
N GLU A 54 -4.07 -19.80 -4.63
CA GLU A 54 -3.16 -20.89 -4.32
C GLU A 54 -2.96 -21.03 -2.80
N ILE A 55 -2.60 -19.94 -2.12
CA ILE A 55 -2.26 -19.99 -0.68
C ILE A 55 -3.48 -20.22 0.22
N ILE A 56 -4.66 -19.66 -0.09
CA ILE A 56 -5.86 -19.85 0.75
C ILE A 56 -6.43 -21.26 0.65
N ASN A 57 -6.15 -21.98 -0.44
CA ASN A 57 -6.57 -23.37 -0.61
C ASN A 57 -5.64 -24.35 0.12
N ILE A 58 -4.52 -23.88 0.68
CA ILE A 58 -3.69 -24.67 1.58
C ILE A 58 -4.30 -24.61 2.98
N ASN A 59 -4.67 -25.77 3.53
CA ASN A 59 -5.14 -25.84 4.92
C ASN A 59 -3.98 -25.57 5.89
N SER A 60 -3.74 -24.32 6.26
CA SER A 60 -2.66 -23.91 7.17
C SER A 60 -3.17 -23.50 8.57
N GLY A 61 -4.16 -24.23 9.11
CA GLY A 61 -4.67 -23.97 10.47
C GLY A 61 -3.60 -24.11 11.56
N SER A 62 -3.82 -23.54 12.74
CA SER A 62 -2.80 -23.34 13.81
C SER A 62 -2.00 -24.58 14.23
N MET A 63 -2.53 -25.79 14.02
CA MET A 63 -1.86 -27.07 14.33
C MET A 63 -1.59 -27.94 13.09
N ASN A 64 -1.86 -27.43 11.89
CA ASN A 64 -1.48 -28.10 10.64
C ASN A 64 -0.09 -27.62 10.19
N PHE A 65 0.95 -28.15 10.84
CA PHE A 65 2.34 -27.75 10.57
C PHE A 65 2.76 -28.02 9.11
N PRO A 66 2.39 -29.17 8.49
CA PRO A 66 2.63 -29.38 7.06
C PRO A 66 2.00 -28.29 6.19
N GLY A 67 0.78 -27.86 6.49
CA GLY A 67 0.09 -26.80 5.74
C GLY A 67 0.79 -25.44 5.86
N VAL A 68 1.24 -25.07 7.07
CA VAL A 68 2.03 -23.84 7.26
C VAL A 68 3.35 -23.90 6.49
N ARG A 69 4.03 -25.05 6.48
CA ARG A 69 5.26 -25.24 5.70
C ARG A 69 4.99 -25.14 4.20
N GLN A 70 3.90 -25.72 3.71
CA GLN A 70 3.53 -25.65 2.30
C GLN A 70 3.24 -24.21 1.84
N VAL A 71 2.61 -23.38 2.67
CA VAL A 71 2.47 -21.94 2.38
C VAL A 71 3.85 -21.27 2.25
N ALA A 72 4.79 -21.60 3.13
CA ALA A 72 6.14 -21.07 3.04
C ALA A 72 6.86 -21.51 1.76
N ASP A 73 6.75 -22.78 1.37
CA ASP A 73 7.36 -23.31 0.15
C ASP A 73 6.84 -22.61 -1.13
N VAL A 74 5.59 -22.13 -1.13
CA VAL A 74 5.03 -21.30 -2.21
C VAL A 74 5.60 -19.88 -2.23
N LEU A 75 5.81 -19.28 -1.05
CA LEU A 75 6.20 -17.87 -0.92
C LEU A 75 7.72 -17.62 -0.98
N ILE A 76 8.54 -18.56 -0.51
CA ILE A 76 10.02 -18.47 -0.55
C ILE A 76 10.53 -18.08 -1.96
N PRO A 77 10.21 -18.80 -3.05
CA PRO A 77 10.74 -18.46 -4.37
C PRO A 77 10.27 -17.08 -4.87
N LYS A 78 9.11 -16.59 -4.39
CA LYS A 78 8.58 -15.27 -4.76
C LYS A 78 9.36 -14.17 -4.04
N PHE A 79 9.74 -14.38 -2.79
CA PHE A 79 10.63 -13.47 -2.07
C PHE A 79 12.07 -13.50 -2.63
N GLU A 80 12.58 -14.67 -2.99
CA GLU A 80 13.89 -14.80 -3.65
C GLU A 80 13.92 -14.08 -5.00
N ALA A 81 12.83 -14.13 -5.78
CA ALA A 81 12.71 -13.38 -7.03
C ALA A 81 12.73 -11.85 -6.83
N LEU A 82 12.39 -11.36 -5.64
CA LEU A 82 12.50 -9.94 -5.25
C LEU A 82 13.90 -9.59 -4.72
N GLY A 83 14.84 -10.54 -4.72
CA GLY A 83 16.20 -10.34 -4.22
C GLY A 83 16.35 -10.48 -2.70
N MET A 84 15.38 -11.10 -2.03
CA MET A 84 15.44 -11.37 -0.59
C MET A 84 16.11 -12.73 -0.30
N GLU A 85 16.83 -12.84 0.80
CA GLU A 85 17.21 -14.14 1.37
C GLU A 85 16.02 -14.67 2.19
N ALA A 86 15.36 -15.71 1.68
CA ALA A 86 14.17 -16.30 2.29
C ALA A 86 14.45 -17.72 2.81
N SER A 87 13.98 -18.02 4.03
CA SER A 87 14.15 -19.33 4.66
C SER A 87 13.02 -19.65 5.62
N PHE A 88 12.82 -20.95 5.88
CA PHE A 88 11.87 -21.42 6.89
C PHE A 88 12.61 -21.81 8.17
N LEU A 89 12.29 -21.15 9.27
CA LEU A 89 12.80 -21.46 10.60
C LEU A 89 11.92 -22.52 11.24
N ASP A 90 12.48 -23.69 11.52
CA ASP A 90 11.76 -24.82 12.13
C ASP A 90 11.30 -24.51 13.56
N GLY A 91 10.03 -24.83 13.87
CA GLY A 91 9.41 -24.55 15.16
C GLY A 91 9.23 -25.76 16.07
N SER A 92 9.79 -26.91 15.70
CA SER A 92 9.56 -28.18 16.41
C SER A 92 9.98 -28.11 17.88
N SER A 93 11.06 -27.39 18.19
CA SER A 93 11.57 -27.25 19.56
C SER A 93 10.63 -26.50 20.52
N TRP A 94 9.66 -25.70 20.03
CA TRP A 94 8.63 -25.05 20.84
C TRP A 94 7.20 -25.49 20.45
N ASN A 95 7.10 -26.66 19.81
CA ASN A 95 5.83 -27.28 19.42
C ASN A 95 4.96 -26.37 18.53
N ARG A 96 5.56 -25.78 17.50
CA ARG A 96 4.88 -24.98 16.46
C ARG A 96 5.40 -25.36 15.07
N ALA A 97 4.72 -24.89 14.03
CA ALA A 97 5.12 -25.12 12.65
C ALA A 97 6.48 -24.51 12.31
N GLY A 98 6.78 -23.32 12.84
CA GLY A 98 7.92 -22.50 12.43
C GLY A 98 7.49 -21.18 11.81
N HIS A 99 8.44 -20.49 11.18
CA HIS A 99 8.22 -19.17 10.57
C HIS A 99 8.95 -19.04 9.24
N LEU A 100 8.28 -18.46 8.23
CA LEU A 100 8.95 -17.93 7.04
C LEU A 100 9.60 -16.59 7.38
N VAL A 101 10.89 -16.46 7.08
CA VAL A 101 11.65 -15.21 7.20
C VAL A 101 12.22 -14.86 5.84
N ALA A 102 12.02 -13.62 5.39
CA ALA A 102 12.64 -13.06 4.19
C ALA A 102 13.34 -11.76 4.58
N LYS A 103 14.64 -11.63 4.29
CA LYS A 103 15.46 -10.46 4.62
C LYS A 103 16.13 -9.86 3.38
N ILE A 104 16.33 -8.55 3.40
CA ILE A 104 17.25 -7.84 2.50
C ILE A 104 18.33 -7.27 3.41
N GLU A 105 19.59 -7.60 3.16
CA GLU A 105 20.71 -6.93 3.82
C GLU A 105 20.90 -5.55 3.16
N GLY A 106 20.77 -4.50 3.96
CA GLY A 106 20.86 -3.10 3.52
C GLY A 106 22.23 -2.50 3.76
#